data_AF-A0A961MQX4-F1
#
_entry.id   AF-A0A961MQX4-F1
#
_cell.length_a   1.000
_cell.length_b   1.000
_cell.length_c   1.000
_cell.angle_alpha   90.00
_cell.angle_beta   90.00
_cell.angle_gamma   90.00
#
_symmetry.space_group_name_H-M   'P 1'
#
loop_
_entity.id
_entity.type
_entity.pdbx_description
1 polymer ?
#
loop_
_entity_poly.entity_id
_entity_poly.type
_entity_poly.pdbx_seq_one_letter_code
_entity_poly.pdbx_strand_id
1 'polypeptide(L)'
;PLLPRQVPDNLFLAAFGDNVQAAAGAEWAFESLGARSAAVLYSRGSTYAQLLQGYFADSFTALGGQVLAVAAYDPGDPAAAVAALPPVDLIYLAALPDEVAEAVPAL
;
A
#
# COMPACT_ATOMS: atom_id res chain seq x y z
N PRO A 1 -8.64 -4.03 -6.61
CA PRO A 1 -8.81 -4.21 -8.08
C PRO A 1 -9.88 -3.31 -8.72
N LEU A 2 -9.63 -2.88 -9.97
CA LEU A 2 -10.59 -2.09 -10.76
C LEU A 2 -11.69 -2.93 -11.42
N LEU A 3 -11.51 -4.25 -11.49
CA LEU A 3 -12.38 -5.16 -12.23
C LEU A 3 -13.89 -4.99 -11.91
N PRO A 4 -14.34 -4.85 -10.64
CA PRO A 4 -15.76 -4.63 -10.35
C PRO A 4 -16.32 -3.32 -10.93
N ARG A 5 -15.49 -2.29 -11.10
CA ARG A 5 -15.91 -1.04 -11.75
C ARG A 5 -15.90 -1.15 -13.27
N GLN A 6 -15.03 -1.98 -13.83
CA GLN A 6 -14.89 -2.17 -15.28
C GLN A 6 -15.96 -3.12 -15.85
N VAL A 7 -16.43 -4.07 -15.04
CA VAL A 7 -17.46 -5.05 -15.42
C VAL A 7 -18.50 -5.15 -14.29
N PRO A 8 -19.41 -4.17 -14.15
CA PRO A 8 -20.25 -4.03 -12.97
C PRO A 8 -21.38 -5.07 -12.87
N ASP A 9 -21.88 -5.58 -13.99
CA ASP A 9 -23.15 -6.30 -14.00
C ASP A 9 -23.03 -7.83 -13.91
N ASN A 10 -21.90 -8.40 -14.34
CA ASN A 10 -21.76 -9.86 -14.53
C ASN A 10 -20.41 -10.42 -14.05
N LEU A 11 -19.71 -9.71 -13.16
CA LEU A 11 -18.44 -10.16 -12.59
C LEU A 11 -18.64 -10.68 -11.17
N PHE A 12 -18.30 -11.96 -10.97
CA PHE A 12 -18.25 -12.59 -9.65
C PHE A 12 -16.81 -13.02 -9.38
N LEU A 13 -16.25 -12.56 -8.26
CA LEU A 13 -14.89 -12.91 -7.86
C LEU A 13 -14.93 -14.03 -6.82
N ALA A 14 -14.21 -15.12 -7.05
CA ALA A 14 -14.04 -16.18 -6.06
C ALA A 14 -13.10 -15.74 -4.92
N ALA A 15 -12.08 -14.95 -5.25
CA ALA A 15 -11.15 -14.35 -4.30
C ALA A 15 -11.53 -12.90 -4.00
N PHE A 16 -11.18 -12.42 -2.81
CA PHE A 16 -11.31 -11.01 -2.46
C PHE A 16 -10.34 -10.15 -3.29
N GLY A 17 -10.67 -8.87 -3.43
CA GLY A 17 -9.84 -7.91 -4.14
C GLY A 17 -8.76 -7.29 -3.27
N ASP A 18 -7.77 -6.67 -3.92
CA ASP A 18 -6.67 -5.93 -3.27
C ASP A 18 -7.14 -4.88 -2.25
N ASN A 19 -8.34 -4.32 -2.43
CA ASN A 19 -8.93 -3.37 -1.47
C ASN A 19 -9.21 -4.03 -0.12
N VAL A 20 -9.66 -5.29 -0.12
CA VAL A 20 -9.89 -6.06 1.12
C VAL A 20 -8.56 -6.42 1.76
N GLN A 21 -7.56 -6.84 0.95
CA GLN A 21 -6.20 -7.09 1.44
C GLN A 21 -5.59 -5.85 2.10
N ALA A 22 -5.70 -4.68 1.45
CA ALA A 22 -5.19 -3.42 1.98
C ALA A 22 -5.91 -3.00 3.27
N ALA A 23 -7.24 -3.15 3.33
CA ALA A 23 -8.02 -2.86 4.52
C ALA A 23 -7.63 -3.76 5.70
N ALA A 24 -7.45 -5.06 5.46
CA ALA A 24 -6.98 -6.00 6.49
C ALA A 24 -5.57 -5.63 7.00
N GLY A 25 -4.68 -5.22 6.10
CA GLY A 25 -3.35 -4.72 6.48
C GLY A 25 -3.41 -3.44 7.33
N ALA A 26 -4.31 -2.51 6.99
CA ALA A 26 -4.52 -1.28 7.74
C ALA A 26 -5.11 -1.55 9.13
N GLU A 27 -6.10 -2.44 9.24
CA GLU A 27 -6.70 -2.86 10.51
C GLU A 27 -5.65 -3.52 11.41
N TRP A 28 -4.86 -4.45 10.87
CA TRP A 28 -3.81 -5.10 11.63
C TRP A 28 -2.75 -4.09 12.13
N ALA A 29 -2.32 -3.16 11.28
CA ALA A 29 -1.38 -2.12 11.68
C ALA A 29 -1.93 -1.21 12.78
N PHE A 30 -3.19 -0.81 12.69
CA PHE A 30 -3.78 0.13 13.64
C PHE A 30 -4.16 -0.55 14.97
N GLU A 31 -4.84 -1.69 14.91
CA GLU A 31 -5.40 -2.37 16.08
C GLU A 31 -4.39 -3.30 16.75
N SER A 32 -3.59 -4.05 15.95
CA SER A 32 -2.67 -5.05 16.50
C SER A 32 -1.27 -4.49 16.75
N LEU A 33 -0.72 -3.67 15.84
CA LEU A 33 0.58 -3.03 16.05
C LEU A 33 0.50 -1.70 16.81
N GLY A 34 -0.70 -1.11 16.93
CA GLY A 34 -0.87 0.17 17.61
C GLY A 34 -0.32 1.37 16.82
N ALA A 35 -0.02 1.21 15.53
CA ALA A 35 0.50 2.29 14.69
C ALA A 35 -0.53 3.41 14.58
N ARG A 36 -0.06 4.67 14.66
CA ARG A 36 -0.91 5.87 14.49
C ARG A 36 -0.46 6.73 13.33
N SER A 37 0.80 6.60 12.92
CA SER A 37 1.37 7.22 11.75
C SER A 37 1.93 6.17 10.79
N ALA A 38 1.70 6.38 9.49
CA ALA A 38 2.24 5.53 8.44
C ALA A 38 2.84 6.34 7.29
N ALA A 39 3.86 5.79 6.65
CA ALA A 39 4.29 6.21 5.32
C ALA A 39 3.95 5.10 4.32
N VAL A 40 3.57 5.48 3.12
CA VAL A 40 3.25 4.56 2.03
C VAL A 40 4.33 4.68 0.97
N LEU A 41 4.97 3.57 0.63
CA LEU A 41 5.95 3.46 -0.44
C LEU A 41 5.39 2.55 -1.52
N TYR A 42 5.38 2.98 -2.79
CA TYR A 42 4.82 2.16 -3.86
C TYR A 42 5.61 2.23 -5.17
N SER A 43 5.61 1.11 -5.90
CA SER A 43 6.20 1.05 -7.24
C SER A 43 5.31 1.78 -8.25
N ARG A 44 5.88 2.78 -8.95
CA ARG A 44 5.19 3.51 -10.02
C ARG A 44 4.93 2.63 -11.24
N GLY A 45 5.76 1.62 -11.48
CA GLY A 45 5.69 0.73 -12.65
C GLY A 45 4.45 -0.17 -12.68
N SER A 46 3.75 -0.32 -11.55
CA SER A 46 2.64 -1.26 -11.40
C SER A 46 1.32 -0.58 -11.08
N THR A 47 0.32 -0.72 -11.96
CA THR A 47 -1.06 -0.25 -11.68
C THR A 47 -1.64 -0.94 -10.44
N TYR A 48 -1.26 -2.20 -10.19
CA TYR A 48 -1.61 -2.91 -8.96
C TYR A 48 -1.08 -2.17 -7.72
N ALA A 49 0.21 -1.83 -7.70
CA ALA A 49 0.83 -1.09 -6.58
C ALA A 49 0.19 0.29 -6.39
N GLN A 50 -0.05 1.02 -7.47
CA GLN A 50 -0.71 2.33 -7.47
C GLN A 50 -2.12 2.31 -6.88
N LEU A 51 -2.87 1.21 -7.06
CA LEU A 51 -4.21 1.06 -6.48
C LEU A 51 -4.12 0.58 -5.03
N LEU A 52 -3.27 -0.41 -4.76
CA LEU A 52 -3.11 -1.02 -3.44
C LEU A 52 -2.68 0.02 -2.39
N GLN A 53 -1.71 0.87 -2.73
CA GLN A 53 -1.23 1.95 -1.86
C GLN A 53 -2.38 2.88 -1.43
N GLY A 54 -3.29 3.20 -2.37
CA GLY A 54 -4.42 4.10 -2.13
C GLY A 54 -5.46 3.45 -1.24
N TYR A 55 -5.80 2.17 -1.50
CA TYR A 55 -6.73 1.43 -0.65
C TYR A 55 -6.23 1.29 0.79
N PHE A 56 -4.91 1.12 0.99
CA PHE A 56 -4.33 1.08 2.33
C PHE A 56 -4.44 2.45 3.00
N ALA A 57 -4.03 3.52 2.32
CA ALA A 57 -4.08 4.87 2.86
C ALA A 57 -5.50 5.26 3.28
N ASP A 58 -6.49 5.02 2.41
CA ASP A 58 -7.90 5.28 2.69
C ASP A 58 -8.38 4.50 3.93
N SER A 59 -8.03 3.21 4.00
CA SER A 59 -8.46 2.33 5.12
C SER A 59 -7.79 2.72 6.44
N PHE A 60 -6.49 3.01 6.42
CA PHE A 60 -5.75 3.39 7.63
C PHE A 60 -6.22 4.74 8.17
N THR A 61 -6.50 5.70 7.28
CA THR A 61 -7.09 6.99 7.68
C THR A 61 -8.53 6.86 8.16
N ALA A 62 -9.33 5.96 7.59
CA ALA A 62 -10.68 5.69 8.09
C ALA A 62 -10.70 5.12 9.52
N LEU A 63 -9.66 4.39 9.92
CA LEU A 63 -9.46 3.90 11.31
C LEU A 63 -8.97 5.00 12.27
N GLY A 64 -8.61 6.18 11.78
CA GLY A 64 -8.08 7.30 12.57
C GLY A 64 -6.54 7.40 12.56
N GLY A 65 -5.85 6.58 11.76
CA GLY A 65 -4.42 6.71 11.51
C GLY A 65 -4.09 7.88 10.57
N GLN A 66 -2.83 8.32 10.59
CA GLN A 66 -2.34 9.39 9.73
C GLN A 66 -1.31 8.87 8.73
N VAL A 67 -1.57 9.07 7.43
CA VAL A 67 -0.57 8.82 6.39
C VAL A 67 0.25 10.10 6.20
N LEU A 68 1.49 10.11 6.68
CA LEU A 68 2.37 11.28 6.69
C LEU A 68 3.13 11.48 5.38
N ALA A 69 3.32 10.42 4.61
CA ALA A 69 3.92 10.49 3.29
C ALA A 69 3.39 9.38 2.39
N VAL A 70 3.28 9.69 1.10
CA VAL A 70 3.05 8.74 0.02
C VAL A 70 4.14 8.96 -1.01
N ALA A 71 5.09 8.02 -1.09
CA ALA A 71 6.25 8.10 -1.95
C ALA A 71 6.17 7.03 -3.05
N ALA A 72 6.40 7.46 -4.27
CA ALA A 72 6.55 6.57 -5.41
C ALA A 72 8.03 6.31 -5.68
N TYR A 73 8.38 5.10 -6.10
CA TYR A 73 9.70 4.79 -6.65
C TYR A 73 9.58 4.11 -8.01
N ASP A 74 10.66 4.17 -8.79
CA ASP A 74 10.75 3.45 -10.06
C ASP A 74 11.41 2.06 -9.82
N PRO A 75 10.97 0.99 -10.50
CA PRO A 75 11.53 -0.36 -10.28
C PRO A 75 13.07 -0.36 -10.37
N GLY A 76 13.74 -1.01 -9.42
CA GLY A 76 15.20 -1.03 -9.31
C GLY A 76 15.84 0.19 -8.63
N ASP A 77 15.09 1.25 -8.31
CA ASP A 77 15.61 2.46 -7.64
C ASP A 77 14.72 2.95 -6.48
N PRO A 78 14.62 2.18 -5.37
CA PRO A 78 13.81 2.56 -4.20
C PRO A 78 14.51 3.55 -3.26
N ALA A 79 15.84 3.66 -3.32
CA ALA A 79 16.65 4.24 -2.25
C ALA A 79 16.33 5.72 -1.95
N ALA A 80 16.19 6.54 -3.01
CA ALA A 80 15.89 7.96 -2.84
C ALA A 80 14.49 8.19 -2.24
N ALA A 81 13.51 7.37 -2.64
CA ALA A 81 12.15 7.45 -2.13
C ALA A 81 12.08 7.05 -0.65
N VAL A 82 12.81 5.99 -0.26
CA VAL A 82 12.88 5.56 1.14
C VAL A 82 13.56 6.61 2.01
N ALA A 83 14.69 7.17 1.56
CA ALA A 83 15.43 8.17 2.34
C ALA A 83 14.64 9.47 2.59
N ALA A 84 13.63 9.76 1.77
CA ALA A 84 12.76 10.92 1.92
C ALA A 84 11.57 10.67 2.86
N LEU A 85 11.36 9.44 3.34
CA LEU A 85 10.24 9.13 4.22
C LEU A 85 10.43 9.80 5.60
N PRO A 86 9.38 10.45 6.15
CA PRO A 86 9.43 10.98 7.50
C PRO A 86 9.46 9.83 8.52
N PRO A 87 9.90 10.09 9.77
CA PRO A 87 9.71 9.15 10.86
C PRO A 87 8.22 8.81 11.04
N VAL A 88 7.89 7.53 11.05
CA VAL A 88 6.53 6.97 11.17
C VAL A 88 6.57 5.67 11.97
N ASP A 89 5.41 5.25 12.49
CA ASP A 89 5.29 3.97 13.20
C ASP A 89 5.33 2.77 12.25
N LEU A 90 4.89 2.97 11.00
CA LEU A 90 4.79 1.92 9.98
C LEU A 90 5.15 2.43 8.58
N ILE A 91 5.89 1.64 7.81
CA ILE A 91 6.00 1.81 6.36
C ILE A 91 5.18 0.72 5.67
N TYR A 92 4.19 1.11 4.87
CA TYR A 92 3.45 0.19 4.01
C TYR A 92 4.06 0.18 2.61
N LEU A 93 4.61 -0.97 2.19
CA LEU A 93 5.19 -1.17 0.88
C LEU A 93 4.19 -1.85 -0.08
N ALA A 94 3.84 -1.17 -1.16
CA ALA A 94 3.03 -1.71 -2.26
C ALA A 94 3.88 -1.93 -3.51
N ALA A 95 4.20 -3.19 -3.82
CA ALA A 95 5.05 -3.56 -4.95
C ALA A 95 4.70 -4.96 -5.48
N LEU A 96 5.20 -5.31 -6.67
CA LEU A 96 5.15 -6.69 -7.16
C LEU A 96 6.17 -7.57 -6.41
N PRO A 97 5.96 -8.90 -6.34
CA PRO A 97 6.81 -9.78 -5.52
C PRO A 97 8.31 -9.73 -5.84
N ASP A 98 8.67 -9.56 -7.10
CA ASP A 98 10.05 -9.39 -7.58
C ASP A 98 10.67 -8.07 -7.12
N GLU A 99 9.91 -6.98 -7.14
CA GLU A 99 10.35 -5.66 -6.69
C GLU A 99 10.45 -5.54 -5.16
N VAL A 100 9.64 -6.29 -4.40
CA VAL A 100 9.71 -6.30 -2.92
C VAL A 100 11.10 -6.70 -2.43
N ALA A 101 11.72 -7.71 -3.08
CA ALA A 101 13.05 -8.17 -2.72
C ALA A 101 14.13 -7.09 -2.90
N GLU A 102 13.92 -6.15 -3.83
CA GLU A 102 14.82 -5.03 -4.09
C GLU A 102 14.55 -3.82 -3.18
N ALA A 103 13.29 -3.58 -2.83
CA ALA A 103 12.89 -2.44 -2.00
C ALA A 103 13.17 -2.65 -0.51
N VAL A 104 13.01 -3.87 0.01
CA VAL A 104 13.16 -4.15 1.44
C VAL A 104 14.57 -3.83 1.99
N PRO A 105 15.68 -4.14 1.31
CA PRO A 105 17.02 -3.77 1.79
C PRO A 105 17.28 -2.26 1.91
N ALA A 106 16.43 -1.42 1.30
CA ALA A 106 16.55 0.03 1.38
C ALA A 106 15.78 0.64 2.58
N LEU A 107 14.86 -0.11 3.20
CA LEU A 107 14.03 0.26 4.36
C LEU A 107 14.79 0.07 5.69
#